data_AF-A0AAW3Q009-F1
#
_entry.id   AF-A0AAW3Q009-F1
#
_cell.length_a   1.000
_cell.length_b   1.000
_cell.length_c   1.000
_cell.angle_alpha   90.00
_cell.angle_beta   90.00
_cell.angle_gamma   90.00
#
_symmetry.space_group_name_H-M   'P 1'
#
loop_
_entity.id
_entity.type
_entity.pdbx_description
1 polymer ?
#
loop_
_entity_poly.entity_id
_entity_poly.type
_entity_poly.pdbx_seq_one_letter_code
_entity_poly.pdbx_strand_id
1 'polypeptide(L)'
;MSTSTHNLWTTAEARLLARLYPSPIPSRALYAAFPRHSRKSVQTFATRVLKLKRAQRDYRSRATPAWDRMRAILEREPQSVRELVKRCGVSQQRVSELLTIHRTEVHIVDWIPPVGRAQWRAVWAVGTGPDVPCPAAIKTEAARAARSAMKRNPFLAAAGLVTIPAGERGRVFQQPMDVNNEELAA
;
A
#
# COMPACT_ATOMS: atom_id res chain seq x y z
N MET A 1 31.31 23.91 -13.32
CA MET A 1 30.12 23.22 -13.89
C MET A 1 30.59 22.23 -14.93
N SER A 2 30.55 20.92 -14.65
CA SER A 2 30.96 19.91 -15.63
C SER A 2 29.89 19.76 -16.70
N THR A 3 30.20 20.19 -17.92
CA THR A 3 29.43 19.89 -19.13
C THR A 3 29.52 18.40 -19.38
N SER A 4 28.55 17.64 -18.86
CA SER A 4 28.43 16.20 -19.13
C SER A 4 28.06 16.00 -20.60
N THR A 5 29.06 15.99 -21.48
CA THR A 5 28.92 15.63 -22.90
C THR A 5 28.13 14.33 -23.00
N HIS A 6 26.94 14.40 -23.59
CA HIS A 6 26.12 13.22 -23.81
C HIS A 6 26.79 12.33 -24.86
N ASN A 7 27.21 11.15 -24.44
CA ASN A 7 27.77 10.17 -25.36
C ASN A 7 26.69 9.75 -26.36
N LEU A 8 26.94 10.03 -27.64
CA LEU A 8 26.06 9.63 -28.73
C LEU A 8 26.05 8.11 -28.87
N TRP A 9 24.86 7.57 -29.13
CA TRP A 9 24.65 6.15 -29.37
C TRP A 9 25.12 5.78 -30.76
N THR A 10 26.03 4.83 -30.86
CA THR A 10 26.43 4.27 -32.16
C THR A 10 25.42 3.21 -32.63
N THR A 11 25.35 2.98 -33.93
CA THR A 11 24.49 1.94 -34.52
C THR A 11 24.84 0.54 -33.99
N ALA A 12 26.14 0.30 -33.71
CA ALA A 12 26.60 -0.96 -33.12
C ALA A 12 26.11 -1.13 -31.67
N GLU A 13 26.21 -0.09 -30.84
CA GLU A 13 25.70 -0.11 -29.47
C GLU A 13 24.17 -0.30 -29.44
N ALA A 14 23.44 0.37 -30.33
CA ALA A 14 21.99 0.21 -30.44
C ALA A 14 21.60 -1.23 -30.81
N ARG A 15 22.29 -1.86 -31.76
CA ARG A 15 22.07 -3.27 -32.14
C ARG A 15 22.41 -4.23 -31.01
N LEU A 16 23.52 -4.00 -30.29
CA LEU A 16 23.90 -4.80 -29.14
C LEU A 16 22.85 -4.69 -28.03
N LEU A 17 22.34 -3.48 -27.78
CA LEU A 17 21.31 -3.25 -26.77
C LEU A 17 19.99 -3.93 -27.17
N ALA A 18 19.60 -3.86 -28.44
CA ALA A 18 18.43 -4.56 -28.95
C ALA A 18 18.47 -6.08 -28.72
N ARG A 19 19.67 -6.68 -28.76
CA ARG A 19 19.88 -8.10 -28.49
C ARG A 19 19.92 -8.41 -26.99
N LEU A 20 20.64 -7.61 -26.20
CA LEU A 20 20.90 -7.91 -24.80
C LEU A 20 19.74 -7.51 -23.88
N TYR A 21 19.01 -6.45 -24.18
CA TYR A 21 17.97 -5.91 -23.28
C TYR A 21 16.78 -6.86 -23.06
N PRO A 22 16.27 -7.57 -24.10
CA PRO A 22 15.19 -8.54 -23.93
C PRO A 22 15.68 -9.88 -23.36
N SER A 23 16.99 -10.11 -23.27
CA SER A 23 17.53 -11.38 -22.78
C SER A 23 17.51 -11.46 -21.24
N PRO A 24 17.50 -12.66 -20.63
CA PRO A 24 17.44 -12.83 -19.17
C PRO A 24 18.76 -12.48 -18.45
N ILE A 25 19.65 -11.70 -19.08
CA ILE A 25 20.95 -11.39 -18.49
C ILE A 25 20.80 -10.50 -17.24
N PRO A 26 21.65 -10.73 -16.22
CA PRO A 26 21.62 -9.91 -15.01
C PRO A 26 21.96 -8.44 -15.33
N SER A 27 21.28 -7.49 -14.68
CA SER A 27 21.46 -6.05 -14.91
C SER A 27 22.89 -5.58 -14.82
N ARG A 28 23.69 -6.20 -13.94
CA ARG A 28 25.11 -5.88 -13.79
C ARG A 28 25.89 -6.19 -15.06
N ALA A 29 25.65 -7.34 -15.69
CA ALA A 29 26.29 -7.73 -16.95
C ALA A 29 25.80 -6.86 -18.11
N LEU A 30 24.50 -6.57 -18.17
CA LEU A 30 23.93 -5.67 -19.18
C LEU A 30 24.62 -4.31 -19.18
N TYR A 31 24.74 -3.67 -18.01
CA TYR A 31 25.35 -2.34 -17.92
C TYR A 31 26.87 -2.38 -18.10
N ALA A 32 27.53 -3.48 -17.75
CA ALA A 32 28.96 -3.64 -18.03
C ALA A 32 29.27 -3.70 -19.54
N ALA A 33 28.34 -4.14 -20.37
CA ALA A 33 28.49 -4.17 -21.83
C ALA A 33 28.46 -2.77 -22.49
N PHE A 34 28.06 -1.71 -21.76
CA PHE A 34 27.99 -0.34 -22.27
C PHE A 34 28.78 0.63 -21.37
N PRO A 35 30.12 0.51 -21.29
CA PRO A 35 30.94 1.30 -20.36
C PRO A 35 30.89 2.81 -20.62
N ARG A 36 30.58 3.21 -21.87
CA ARG A 36 30.44 4.61 -22.28
C ARG A 36 29.14 5.24 -21.80
N HIS A 37 28.15 4.45 -21.39
CA HIS A 37 26.81 4.93 -21.09
C HIS A 37 26.46 4.71 -19.62
N SER A 38 25.90 5.72 -18.98
CA SER A 38 25.37 5.55 -17.62
C SER A 38 24.18 4.58 -17.62
N ARG A 39 23.92 3.92 -16.48
CA ARG A 39 22.78 2.99 -16.34
C ARG A 39 21.45 3.63 -16.76
N LYS A 40 21.26 4.90 -16.41
CA LYS A 40 20.07 5.68 -16.76
C LYS A 40 19.97 5.95 -18.27
N SER A 41 21.11 6.24 -18.93
CA SER A 41 21.15 6.40 -20.39
C SER A 41 20.72 5.11 -21.09
N VAL A 42 21.31 3.97 -20.72
CA VAL A 42 20.98 2.65 -21.28
C VAL A 42 19.49 2.33 -21.12
N GLN A 43 18.93 2.53 -19.91
CA GLN A 43 17.51 2.27 -19.65
C GLN A 43 16.60 3.21 -20.45
N THR A 44 16.94 4.50 -20.51
CA THR A 44 16.12 5.51 -21.20
C THR A 44 16.14 5.26 -22.71
N PHE A 45 17.30 4.95 -23.28
CA PHE A 45 17.44 4.66 -24.70
C PHE A 45 16.70 3.37 -25.08
N ALA A 46 16.86 2.30 -24.29
CA ALA A 46 16.14 1.04 -24.53
C ALA A 46 14.61 1.20 -24.47
N THR A 47 14.09 1.93 -23.49
CA THR A 47 12.63 2.05 -23.26
C THR A 47 11.97 3.12 -24.11
N ARG A 48 12.59 4.30 -24.30
CA ARG A 48 11.98 5.43 -25.02
C ARG A 48 12.31 5.42 -26.52
N VAL A 49 13.52 5.04 -26.90
CA VAL A 49 13.96 5.08 -28.31
C VAL A 49 13.71 3.73 -28.97
N LEU A 50 14.25 2.64 -28.39
CA LEU A 50 14.11 1.30 -28.97
C LEU A 50 12.80 0.59 -28.59
N LYS A 51 12.03 1.15 -27.65
CA LYS A 51 10.75 0.59 -27.17
C LYS A 51 10.83 -0.88 -26.73
N LEU A 52 11.98 -1.28 -26.19
CA LEU A 52 12.23 -2.65 -25.77
C LEU A 52 11.66 -2.91 -24.39
N LYS A 53 11.05 -4.08 -24.23
CA LYS A 53 10.68 -4.62 -22.92
C LYS A 53 11.79 -5.52 -22.42
N ARG A 54 12.07 -5.43 -21.13
CA ARG A 54 13.00 -6.32 -20.47
C ARG A 54 12.32 -7.66 -20.19
N ALA A 55 13.03 -8.77 -20.35
CA ALA A 55 12.54 -10.06 -19.88
C ALA A 55 12.14 -9.95 -18.40
N GLN A 56 10.95 -10.46 -18.07
CA GLN A 56 10.60 -10.61 -16.67
C GLN A 56 11.62 -11.55 -16.05
N ARG A 57 12.19 -11.11 -14.93
CA ARG A 57 13.03 -11.99 -14.15
C ARG A 57 12.11 -13.04 -13.55
N ASP A 58 12.46 -14.30 -13.72
CA ASP A 58 11.84 -15.38 -12.95
C ASP A 58 12.11 -15.11 -11.47
N TYR A 59 11.17 -14.41 -10.84
CA TYR A 59 11.09 -14.36 -9.40
C TYR A 59 10.75 -15.78 -8.99
N ARG A 60 11.78 -16.58 -8.66
CA ARG A 60 11.57 -17.85 -8.00
C ARG A 60 10.67 -17.56 -6.80
N SER A 61 9.49 -18.14 -6.80
CA SER A 61 8.62 -18.18 -5.64
C SER A 61 9.46 -18.78 -4.52
N ARG A 62 9.95 -17.92 -3.62
CA ARG A 62 10.60 -18.42 -2.41
C ARG A 62 9.54 -19.27 -1.71
N ALA A 63 9.96 -20.45 -1.23
CA ALA A 63 9.15 -21.26 -0.33
C ALA A 63 8.51 -20.33 0.70
N THR A 64 7.25 -20.58 1.05
CA THR A 64 6.47 -19.77 1.99
C THR A 64 6.51 -20.41 3.39
N PRO A 65 7.66 -20.45 4.10
CA PRO A 65 7.73 -21.06 5.43
C PRO A 65 6.87 -20.31 6.45
N ALA A 66 6.36 -19.11 6.09
CA ALA A 66 5.39 -18.39 6.89
C ALA A 66 4.03 -19.10 6.91
N TRP A 67 3.59 -19.70 5.81
CA TRP A 67 2.31 -20.40 5.77
C TRP A 67 2.36 -21.69 6.58
N ASP A 68 3.37 -22.53 6.36
CA ASP A 68 3.48 -23.81 7.07
C ASP A 68 3.55 -23.61 8.60
N ARG A 69 4.28 -22.57 9.05
CA ARG A 69 4.33 -22.17 10.46
C ARG A 69 2.98 -21.65 10.97
N MET A 70 2.28 -20.83 10.18
CA MET A 70 0.94 -20.35 10.53
C MET A 70 -0.06 -21.51 10.64
N ARG A 71 -0.06 -22.42 9.67
CA ARG A 71 -0.92 -23.61 9.66
C ARG A 71 -0.67 -24.47 10.89
N ALA A 72 0.58 -24.78 11.21
CA ALA A 72 0.93 -25.56 12.40
C ALA A 72 0.49 -24.92 13.73
N ILE A 73 0.38 -23.58 13.78
CA ILE A 73 -0.16 -22.87 14.95
C ILE A 73 -1.68 -23.00 14.99
N LEU A 74 -2.35 -22.78 13.86
CA LEU A 74 -3.80 -22.82 13.75
C LEU A 74 -4.39 -24.23 13.89
N GLU A 75 -3.64 -25.28 13.55
CA GLU A 75 -4.01 -26.67 13.79
C GLU A 75 -4.04 -27.01 15.29
N ARG A 76 -3.24 -26.31 16.10
CA ARG A 76 -3.21 -26.50 17.55
C ARG A 76 -4.30 -25.71 18.25
N GLU A 77 -4.47 -24.44 17.85
CA GLU A 77 -5.34 -23.50 18.53
C GLU A 77 -5.86 -22.45 17.55
N PRO A 78 -7.16 -22.14 17.57
CA PRO A 78 -7.68 -20.99 16.85
C PRO A 78 -7.06 -19.69 17.36
N GLN A 79 -6.64 -18.81 16.46
CA GLN A 79 -5.94 -17.58 16.82
C GLN A 79 -6.41 -16.39 16.01
N SER A 80 -6.32 -15.20 16.60
CA SER A 80 -6.55 -13.95 15.90
C SER A 80 -5.31 -13.50 15.13
N VAL A 81 -5.50 -12.62 14.14
CA VAL A 81 -4.39 -12.06 13.32
C VAL A 81 -3.26 -11.47 14.18
N ARG A 82 -3.60 -10.78 15.27
CA ARG A 82 -2.60 -10.15 16.16
C ARG A 82 -1.74 -11.20 16.88
N GLU A 83 -2.32 -12.32 17.29
CA GLU A 83 -1.58 -13.40 17.93
C GLU A 83 -0.74 -14.16 16.91
N LEU A 84 -1.27 -14.37 15.70
CA LEU A 84 -0.51 -14.95 14.59
C LEU A 84 0.72 -14.11 14.25
N VAL A 85 0.60 -12.78 14.20
CA VAL A 85 1.74 -11.86 14.04
C VAL A 85 2.80 -12.09 15.12
N LYS A 86 2.37 -12.16 16.39
CA LYS A 86 3.29 -12.35 17.53
C LYS A 86 3.97 -13.72 17.51
N ARG A 87 3.23 -14.79 17.22
CA ARG A 87 3.75 -16.17 17.23
C ARG A 87 4.59 -16.50 15.98
N CYS A 88 4.22 -15.96 14.82
CA CYS A 88 4.91 -16.23 13.56
C CYS A 88 6.08 -15.27 13.27
N GLY A 89 6.14 -14.11 13.94
CA GLY A 89 7.18 -13.10 13.73
C GLY A 89 7.12 -12.44 12.35
N VAL A 90 5.93 -12.36 11.73
CA VAL A 90 5.71 -11.75 10.41
C VAL A 90 4.81 -10.52 10.51
N SER A 91 4.86 -9.64 9.51
CA SER A 91 4.03 -8.44 9.49
C SER A 91 2.54 -8.79 9.42
N GLN A 92 1.70 -7.90 9.95
CA GLN A 92 0.24 -8.05 9.89
C GLN A 92 -0.26 -8.17 8.45
N GLN A 93 0.27 -7.35 7.53
CA GLN A 93 -0.06 -7.43 6.12
C GLN A 93 0.22 -8.82 5.56
N ARG A 94 1.37 -9.41 5.90
CA ARG A 94 1.72 -10.74 5.39
C ARG A 94 0.78 -11.83 5.91
N VAL A 95 0.35 -11.74 7.16
CA VAL A 95 -0.66 -12.67 7.72
C VAL A 95 -1.99 -12.52 6.97
N SER A 96 -2.45 -11.29 6.74
CA SER A 96 -3.68 -11.03 5.99
C SER A 96 -3.62 -11.53 4.54
N GLU A 97 -2.49 -11.34 3.86
CA GLU A 97 -2.26 -11.90 2.53
C GLU A 97 -2.34 -13.42 2.54
N LEU A 98 -1.68 -14.09 3.50
CA LEU A 98 -1.68 -15.54 3.60
C LEU A 98 -3.07 -16.13 3.88
N LEU A 99 -3.84 -15.50 4.78
CA LEU A 99 -5.23 -15.90 5.03
C LEU A 99 -6.14 -15.69 3.81
N THR A 100 -5.83 -14.69 2.97
CA THR A 100 -6.57 -14.45 1.72
C THR A 100 -6.19 -15.46 0.65
N ILE A 101 -4.90 -15.79 0.51
CA ILE A 101 -4.41 -16.78 -0.47
C ILE A 101 -4.92 -18.18 -0.14
N HIS A 102 -4.87 -18.56 1.14
CA HIS A 102 -5.27 -19.89 1.62
C HIS A 102 -6.69 -19.91 2.19
N ARG A 103 -7.58 -19.04 1.67
CA ARG A 103 -8.92 -18.84 2.22
C ARG A 103 -9.78 -20.11 2.22
N THR A 104 -9.52 -21.06 1.33
CA THR A 104 -10.20 -22.36 1.26
C THR A 104 -9.78 -23.32 2.37
N GLU A 105 -8.65 -23.08 3.04
CA GLU A 105 -8.07 -23.95 4.05
C GLU A 105 -8.32 -23.44 5.48
N VAL A 106 -8.87 -22.24 5.62
CA VAL A 106 -9.16 -21.59 6.90
C VAL A 106 -10.56 -21.03 6.91
N HIS A 107 -11.15 -20.97 8.10
CA HIS A 107 -12.46 -20.36 8.32
C HIS A 107 -12.46 -19.57 9.62
N ILE A 108 -13.44 -18.67 9.75
CA ILE A 108 -13.64 -17.88 10.95
C ILE A 108 -14.51 -18.66 11.92
N VAL A 109 -13.95 -18.97 13.10
CA VAL A 109 -14.66 -19.73 14.15
C VAL A 109 -15.30 -18.85 15.21
N ASP A 110 -14.76 -17.66 15.44
CA ASP A 110 -15.27 -16.74 16.47
C ASP A 110 -14.81 -15.30 16.19
N TRP A 111 -15.35 -14.35 16.97
CA TRP A 111 -15.06 -12.93 16.89
C TRP A 111 -14.76 -12.35 18.27
N ILE A 112 -13.56 -11.79 18.42
CA ILE A 112 -13.18 -11.07 19.65
C ILE A 112 -13.83 -9.68 19.62
N PRO A 113 -14.56 -9.28 20.67
CA PRO A 113 -15.16 -7.97 20.78
C PRO A 113 -14.08 -6.88 20.79
N PRO A 114 -14.30 -5.75 20.10
CA PRO A 114 -13.38 -4.65 20.15
C PRO A 114 -13.40 -3.95 21.50
N VAL A 115 -12.23 -3.50 21.94
CA VAL A 115 -12.12 -2.58 23.07
C VAL A 115 -12.28 -1.16 22.51
N GLY A 116 -13.34 -0.45 22.95
CA GLY A 116 -13.63 0.92 22.53
C GLY A 116 -14.15 1.04 21.09
N ARG A 117 -13.60 1.98 20.30
CA ARG A 117 -14.06 2.28 18.92
C ARG A 117 -13.45 1.37 17.83
N ALA A 118 -12.88 0.23 18.22
CA ALA A 118 -12.24 -0.71 17.30
C ALA A 118 -13.26 -1.59 16.55
N GLN A 119 -12.78 -2.36 15.57
CA GLN A 119 -13.58 -3.35 14.85
C GLN A 119 -13.47 -4.73 15.52
N TRP A 120 -14.51 -5.56 15.36
CA TRP A 120 -14.47 -6.98 15.68
C TRP A 120 -13.26 -7.64 15.04
N ARG A 121 -12.60 -8.54 15.79
CA ARG A 121 -11.41 -9.25 15.32
C ARG A 121 -11.73 -10.72 15.11
N ALA A 122 -11.63 -11.19 13.88
CA ALA A 122 -11.84 -12.61 13.55
C ALA A 122 -10.80 -13.50 14.23
N VAL A 123 -11.27 -14.62 14.75
CA VAL A 123 -10.48 -15.78 15.19
C VAL A 123 -10.53 -16.82 14.09
N TRP A 124 -9.36 -17.22 13.62
CA TRP A 124 -9.19 -18.14 12.50
C TRP A 124 -8.84 -19.53 13.01
N ALA A 125 -9.32 -20.55 12.31
CA ALA A 125 -8.90 -21.94 12.48
C ALA A 125 -8.68 -22.59 11.12
N VAL A 126 -7.89 -23.67 11.10
CA VAL A 126 -7.73 -24.52 9.90
C VAL A 126 -8.96 -25.41 9.75
N GLY A 127 -9.49 -25.48 8.53
CA GLY A 127 -10.65 -26.31 8.20
C GLY A 127 -11.53 -25.67 7.14
N THR A 128 -12.42 -26.47 6.55
CA THR A 128 -13.32 -26.09 5.45
C THR A 128 -14.72 -25.72 5.92
N GLY A 129 -14.87 -25.33 7.19
CA GLY A 129 -16.16 -24.94 7.76
C GLY A 129 -16.67 -23.61 7.19
N PRO A 130 -17.99 -23.34 7.27
CA PRO A 130 -18.51 -22.02 6.97
C PRO A 130 -17.98 -20.99 7.97
N ASP A 131 -17.79 -19.75 7.53
CA ASP A 131 -17.42 -18.66 8.43
C ASP A 131 -18.58 -18.31 9.36
N VAL A 132 -18.28 -18.13 10.64
CA VAL A 132 -19.20 -17.51 11.59
C VAL A 132 -19.43 -16.05 11.16
N PRO A 133 -20.69 -15.62 10.97
CA PRO A 133 -20.99 -14.26 10.55
C PRO A 133 -20.49 -13.26 11.60
N CYS A 134 -19.93 -12.15 11.13
CA CYS A 134 -19.48 -11.08 12.01
C CYS A 134 -20.65 -10.53 12.83
N PRO A 135 -20.55 -10.46 14.17
CA PRO A 135 -21.56 -9.86 15.01
C PRO A 135 -21.86 -8.43 14.57
N ALA A 136 -23.08 -7.97 14.81
CA ALA A 136 -23.61 -6.70 14.32
C ALA A 136 -22.56 -5.58 14.33
N ALA A 137 -22.43 -4.91 13.19
CA ALA A 137 -21.46 -3.84 13.02
C ALA A 137 -21.74 -2.73 14.04
N ILE A 138 -20.75 -2.44 14.89
CA ILE A 138 -20.86 -1.45 15.98
C ILE A 138 -21.19 -0.05 15.47
N LYS A 139 -20.85 0.22 14.20
CA LYS A 139 -21.24 1.47 13.53
C LYS A 139 -22.56 1.24 12.80
N THR A 140 -23.57 2.00 13.23
CA THR A 140 -24.83 2.16 12.52
C THR A 140 -24.57 2.54 11.07
N GLU A 141 -25.47 2.13 10.19
CA GLU A 141 -25.42 2.47 8.77
C GLU A 141 -25.36 4.00 8.56
N ALA A 142 -26.09 4.75 9.40
CA ALA A 142 -26.05 6.21 9.48
C ALA A 142 -24.63 6.76 9.72
N ALA A 143 -23.85 6.18 10.65
CA ALA A 143 -22.49 6.63 10.94
C ALA A 143 -21.52 6.36 9.77
N ARG A 144 -21.76 5.31 8.98
CA ARG A 144 -20.99 5.02 7.75
C ARG A 144 -21.37 5.99 6.63
N ALA A 145 -22.66 6.23 6.43
CA ALA A 145 -23.16 7.18 5.46
C ALA A 145 -22.63 8.59 5.72
N ALA A 146 -22.68 9.06 6.97
CA ALA A 146 -22.15 10.37 7.38
C ALA A 146 -20.65 10.52 7.07
N ARG A 147 -19.84 9.48 7.35
CA ARG A 147 -18.40 9.50 7.06
C ARG A 147 -18.10 9.46 5.55
N SER A 148 -18.90 8.73 4.77
CA SER A 148 -18.79 8.71 3.31
C SER A 148 -19.21 10.05 2.69
N ALA A 149 -20.22 10.70 3.27
CA ALA A 149 -20.65 12.04 2.88
C ALA A 149 -19.55 13.07 3.18
N MET A 150 -18.91 13.03 4.35
CA MET A 150 -17.75 13.89 4.66
C MET A 150 -16.54 13.65 3.75
N LYS A 151 -16.38 12.45 3.19
CA LYS A 151 -15.32 12.15 2.22
C LYS A 151 -15.62 12.68 0.81
N ARG A 152 -16.88 12.99 0.49
CA ARG A 152 -17.24 13.58 -0.79
C ARG A 152 -16.97 15.08 -0.73
N ASN A 153 -16.15 15.51 -1.70
CA ASN A 153 -15.75 16.87 -2.04
C ASN A 153 -16.04 17.94 -0.97
N PRO A 154 -15.01 18.48 -0.28
CA PRO A 154 -15.20 19.48 0.77
C PRO A 154 -15.87 20.77 0.28
N PHE A 155 -15.95 20.99 -1.04
CA PHE A 155 -16.62 22.13 -1.66
C PHE A 155 -18.10 21.91 -1.95
N LEU A 156 -18.72 20.78 -1.58
CA LEU A 156 -20.15 20.58 -1.83
C LEU A 156 -21.03 21.61 -1.13
N ALA A 157 -20.61 22.08 0.05
CA ALA A 157 -21.26 23.19 0.74
C ALA A 157 -21.09 24.51 -0.05
N ALA A 158 -19.89 24.80 -0.56
CA ALA A 158 -19.61 25.99 -1.37
C ALA A 158 -20.30 25.95 -2.74
N ALA A 159 -20.51 24.76 -3.30
CA ALA A 159 -21.25 24.52 -4.54
C ALA A 159 -22.78 24.52 -4.35
N GLY A 160 -23.29 24.73 -3.13
CA GLY A 160 -24.72 24.77 -2.83
C GLY A 160 -25.43 23.40 -2.89
N LEU A 161 -24.66 22.30 -2.94
CA LEU A 161 -25.19 20.94 -3.11
C LEU A 161 -25.46 20.22 -1.77
N VAL A 162 -24.96 20.74 -0.66
CA VAL A 162 -25.19 20.22 0.70
C VAL A 162 -25.47 21.37 1.66
N THR A 163 -26.56 21.27 2.42
CA THR A 163 -26.95 22.27 3.42
C THR A 163 -25.98 22.24 4.60
N ILE A 164 -25.34 23.38 4.90
CA ILE A 164 -24.48 23.52 6.08
C ILE A 164 -25.37 23.49 7.32
N PRO A 165 -25.11 22.62 8.32
CA PRO A 165 -25.85 22.66 9.57
C PRO A 165 -25.61 24.01 10.25
N ALA A 166 -26.67 24.79 10.41
CA ALA A 166 -26.63 26.06 11.12
C ALA A 166 -26.57 25.78 12.63
N GLY A 167 -25.36 25.83 13.20
CA GLY A 167 -25.18 25.91 14.65
C GLY A 167 -25.35 27.34 15.16
N GLU A 168 -25.48 27.51 16.47
CA GLU A 168 -25.42 28.84 17.09
C GLU A 168 -24.11 29.54 16.70
N ARG A 169 -24.19 30.84 16.37
CA ARG A 169 -23.03 31.66 16.00
C ARG A 169 -22.04 31.68 17.18
N GLY A 170 -20.96 30.91 17.06
CA GLY A 170 -19.81 31.04 17.94
C GLY A 170 -19.16 32.43 17.81
N ARG A 171 -18.48 32.88 18.86
CA ARG A 171 -17.72 34.13 18.84
C ARG A 171 -16.56 33.99 17.85
N VAL A 172 -16.56 34.80 16.79
CA VAL A 172 -15.44 34.89 15.84
C VAL A 172 -14.48 35.96 16.36
N PHE A 173 -13.30 35.55 16.81
CA PHE A 173 -12.23 36.49 17.15
C PHE A 173 -11.53 36.93 15.86
N GLN A 174 -11.70 38.19 15.49
CA GLN A 174 -10.99 38.79 14.36
C GLN A 174 -9.65 39.30 14.87
N GLN A 175 -8.55 38.64 14.48
CA GLN A 175 -7.21 39.17 14.77
C GLN A 175 -6.92 40.34 13.82
N PRO A 176 -6.66 41.55 14.34
CA PRO A 176 -6.21 42.65 13.51
C PRO A 176 -4.81 42.33 12.97
N MET A 177 -4.67 42.33 11.63
CA MET A 177 -3.40 42.14 10.93
C MET A 177 -2.67 43.49 10.76
N ASP A 178 -2.67 44.30 11.80
CA ASP A 178 -1.97 45.59 11.78
C ASP A 178 -0.55 45.41 12.32
N VAL A 179 0.45 45.85 11.56
CA VAL A 179 1.88 45.64 11.86
C VAL A 179 2.35 46.57 12.97
N ASN A 180 1.55 47.59 13.30
CA ASN A 180 1.83 48.59 14.34
C ASN A 180 1.12 48.30 15.67
N ASN A 181 0.65 47.07 15.89
CA ASN A 181 0.03 46.70 17.15
C ASN A 181 1.12 46.56 18.23
N GLU A 182 1.48 47.68 18.85
CA GLU A 182 2.31 47.71 20.04
C GLU A 182 1.63 46.88 21.14
N GLU A 183 2.31 45.81 21.57
CA GLU A 183 1.94 45.01 22.73
C GLU A 183 1.83 45.92 23.97
N LEU A 184 0.61 46.27 24.36
CA LEU A 184 0.35 46.86 25.67
C LEU A 184 0.34 45.74 26.71
N ALA A 185 1.52 45.53 27.29
CA ALA A 185 1.72 44.86 28.56
C ALA A 185 0.94 45.60 29.67
N ALA A 186 0.01 44.88 30.31
CA ALA A 186 -0.36 45.00 31.73
C ALA A 186 -1.22 43.81 32.14
#